data_AF-A0A968T0J8-F1
#
_entry.id   AF-A0A968T0J8-F1
#
_cell.length_a   1.000
_cell.length_b   1.000
_cell.length_c   1.000
_cell.angle_alpha   90.00
_cell.angle_beta   90.00
_cell.angle_gamma   90.00
#
_symmetry.space_group_name_H-M   'P 1'
#
loop_
_entity.id
_entity.type
_entity.pdbx_description
1 polymer ?
#
loop_
_entity_poly.entity_id
_entity_poly.type
_entity_poly.pdbx_seq_one_letter_code
_entity_poly.pdbx_strand_id
1 'polypeptide(L)'
;MNALLAALLALVPLGVVLVLMLVWRWPAANAGLAGLAAALGLAWFVFGFGTSVYPELGVARATGGALAEATVTALTILWIIVPALLLYQLQLGSGAIDVLRSALGSVSDDTRIIAILVAWFFALFLEGAAGFGTSIALTAPFLIGFGFTPVEALSATLIGHSVGVSFGAVGTPVFAQAEMKWVEWGRDSAPAGAVSSRVRLDHGAPDDACGHTLTGGE
;
A
#
# COMPACT_ATOMS: atom_id res chain seq x y z
N MET A 1 6.73 21.71 -18.79
CA MET A 1 5.89 21.94 -17.59
C MET A 1 6.80 22.16 -16.39
N ASN A 2 6.55 23.15 -15.52
CA ASN A 2 7.34 23.31 -14.29
C ASN A 2 6.99 22.19 -13.29
N ALA A 3 7.97 21.78 -12.48
CA ALA A 3 7.83 20.63 -11.57
C ALA A 3 6.66 20.80 -10.58
N LEU A 4 6.42 22.03 -10.11
CA LEU A 4 5.35 22.34 -9.18
C LEU A 4 3.97 22.11 -9.81
N LEU A 5 3.75 22.50 -11.07
CA LEU A 5 2.49 22.25 -11.77
C LEU A 5 2.29 20.76 -12.04
N ALA A 6 3.35 20.04 -12.42
CA ALA A 6 3.29 18.59 -12.61
C ALA A 6 2.89 17.88 -11.31
N ALA A 7 3.46 18.28 -10.18
CA ALA A 7 3.14 17.73 -8.87
C ALA A 7 1.69 18.02 -8.46
N LEU A 8 1.20 19.24 -8.69
CA LEU A 8 -0.20 19.60 -8.40
C LEU A 8 -1.18 18.78 -9.27
N LEU A 9 -0.89 18.63 -10.56
CA LEU A 9 -1.71 17.83 -11.47
C LEU A 9 -1.70 16.34 -11.11
N ALA A 10 -0.57 15.81 -10.65
CA ALA A 10 -0.47 14.43 -10.16
C ALA A 10 -1.27 14.20 -8.86
N LEU A 11 -1.51 15.25 -8.06
CA LEU A 11 -2.34 15.15 -6.85
C LEU A 11 -3.84 15.09 -7.13
N VAL A 12 -4.28 15.50 -8.33
CA VAL A 12 -5.70 15.65 -8.68
C VAL A 12 -6.51 14.36 -8.48
N PRO A 13 -6.07 13.16 -8.95
CA PRO A 13 -6.86 11.95 -8.76
C PRO A 13 -7.08 11.60 -7.28
N LEU A 14 -6.08 11.83 -6.44
CA LEU A 14 -6.20 11.64 -4.98
C LEU A 14 -7.19 12.64 -4.38
N GLY A 15 -7.08 13.91 -4.76
CA GLY A 15 -8.01 14.96 -4.35
C GLY A 15 -9.46 14.65 -4.74
N VAL A 16 -9.68 14.16 -5.97
CA VAL A 16 -11.01 13.75 -6.46
C VAL A 16 -11.61 12.67 -5.56
N VAL A 17 -10.87 11.60 -5.25
CA VAL A 17 -11.36 10.52 -4.39
C VAL A 17 -11.69 11.04 -2.99
N LEU A 18 -10.77 11.79 -2.37
CA LEU A 18 -10.94 12.33 -1.02
C LEU A 18 -12.14 13.26 -0.92
N VAL A 19 -12.30 14.16 -1.88
CA VAL A 19 -13.40 15.13 -1.89
C VAL A 19 -14.74 14.43 -2.15
N LEU A 20 -14.80 13.47 -3.08
CA LEU A 20 -16.02 12.72 -3.35
C LEU A 20 -16.47 11.87 -2.14
N MET A 21 -15.53 11.29 -1.39
CA MET A 21 -15.86 10.50 -0.20
C MET A 21 -16.15 11.36 1.03
N LEU A 22 -15.36 12.41 1.29
CA LEU A 22 -15.47 13.19 2.52
C LEU A 22 -16.59 14.23 2.44
N VAL A 23 -16.71 14.92 1.30
CA VAL A 23 -17.68 16.02 1.12
C VAL A 23 -18.99 15.47 0.55
N TRP A 24 -18.90 14.73 -0.57
CA TRP A 24 -20.07 14.20 -1.27
C TRP A 24 -20.55 12.84 -0.77
N ARG A 25 -19.80 12.19 0.12
CA ARG A 25 -20.17 10.90 0.77
C ARG A 25 -20.50 9.80 -0.24
N TRP A 26 -19.83 9.81 -1.40
CA TRP A 26 -19.98 8.76 -2.39
C TRP A 26 -19.45 7.43 -1.86
N PRO A 27 -20.04 6.28 -2.27
CA PRO A 27 -19.48 4.99 -1.94
C PRO A 27 -18.08 4.86 -2.55
N ALA A 28 -17.17 4.18 -1.82
CA ALA A 28 -15.76 4.05 -2.19
C ALA A 28 -15.56 3.54 -3.64
N ALA A 29 -16.43 2.63 -4.10
CA ALA A 29 -16.40 2.12 -5.47
C ALA A 29 -16.60 3.24 -6.52
N ASN A 30 -17.58 4.12 -6.33
CA ASN A 30 -17.87 5.20 -7.28
C ASN A 30 -16.81 6.30 -7.24
N ALA A 31 -16.34 6.65 -6.04
CA ALA A 31 -15.24 7.61 -5.87
C ALA A 31 -13.95 7.09 -6.51
N GLY A 32 -13.64 5.79 -6.33
CA GLY A 32 -12.50 5.13 -6.96
C GLY A 32 -12.57 5.14 -8.49
N LEU A 33 -13.74 4.85 -9.07
CA LEU A 33 -13.94 4.93 -10.53
C LEU A 33 -13.75 6.35 -11.07
N ALA A 34 -14.25 7.36 -10.35
CA ALA A 34 -14.02 8.77 -10.72
C ALA A 34 -12.54 9.14 -10.62
N GLY A 35 -11.84 8.68 -9.59
CA GLY A 35 -10.38 8.86 -9.45
C GLY A 35 -9.59 8.19 -10.58
N LEU A 36 -9.96 6.97 -10.97
CA LEU A 36 -9.37 6.26 -12.11
C LEU A 36 -9.59 7.03 -13.42
N ALA A 37 -10.80 7.52 -13.66
CA ALA A 37 -11.10 8.32 -14.84
C ALA A 37 -10.28 9.61 -14.87
N ALA A 38 -10.14 10.29 -13.74
CA ALA A 38 -9.29 11.48 -13.61
C ALA A 38 -7.81 11.14 -13.90
N ALA A 39 -7.30 10.04 -13.33
CA ALA A 39 -5.93 9.59 -13.53
C ALA A 39 -5.64 9.26 -15.00
N LEU A 40 -6.52 8.51 -15.66
CA LEU A 40 -6.38 8.19 -17.08
C LEU A 40 -6.46 9.43 -17.97
N GLY A 41 -7.39 10.36 -17.68
CA GLY A 41 -7.50 11.62 -18.40
C GLY A 41 -6.21 12.44 -18.31
N LEU A 42 -5.66 12.60 -17.10
CA LEU A 42 -4.38 13.27 -16.88
C LEU A 42 -3.23 12.53 -17.59
N ALA A 43 -3.19 11.20 -17.50
CA ALA A 43 -2.17 10.40 -18.15
C ALA A 43 -2.16 10.59 -19.68
N TRP A 44 -3.33 10.62 -20.33
CA TRP A 44 -3.42 10.80 -21.78
C TRP A 44 -3.18 12.24 -22.23
N PHE A 45 -3.87 13.21 -21.61
CA PHE A 45 -3.92 14.57 -22.14
C PHE A 45 -2.82 15.48 -21.61
N VAL A 46 -2.27 15.20 -20.43
CA VAL A 46 -1.24 16.04 -19.79
C VAL A 46 0.14 15.38 -19.88
N PHE A 47 0.23 14.10 -19.57
CA PHE A 47 1.51 13.39 -19.51
C PHE A 47 1.85 12.59 -20.79
N GLY A 48 0.91 12.48 -21.73
CA GLY A 48 1.12 11.82 -23.02
C GLY A 48 1.50 10.34 -22.91
N PHE A 49 0.87 9.63 -21.98
CA PHE A 49 1.08 8.21 -21.74
C PHE A 49 0.68 7.37 -22.97
N GLY A 50 1.66 6.66 -23.56
CA GLY A 50 1.52 5.90 -24.79
C GLY A 50 1.59 6.72 -26.08
N THR A 51 1.81 8.03 -26.01
CA THR A 51 2.06 8.90 -27.18
C THR A 51 3.45 9.52 -27.14
N SER A 52 3.76 10.34 -26.15
CA SER A 52 5.09 10.94 -25.93
C SER A 52 5.95 10.13 -24.97
N VAL A 53 5.31 9.46 -24.00
CA VAL A 53 5.97 8.59 -23.02
C VAL A 53 5.64 7.15 -23.40
N TYR A 54 6.66 6.33 -23.69
CA TYR A 54 6.54 4.98 -24.23
C TYR A 54 5.79 4.88 -25.58
N PRO A 55 6.25 5.59 -26.63
CA PRO A 55 5.60 5.58 -27.94
C PRO A 55 5.57 4.18 -28.57
N GLU A 56 6.56 3.33 -28.32
CA GLU A 56 6.63 1.96 -28.86
C GLU A 56 5.49 1.05 -28.39
N LEU A 57 4.91 1.33 -27.23
CA LEU A 57 3.78 0.58 -26.68
C LEU A 57 2.45 1.03 -27.30
N GLY A 58 2.32 2.32 -27.60
CA GLY A 58 1.08 2.95 -28.03
C GLY A 58 0.04 3.05 -26.91
N VAL A 59 -0.91 3.98 -27.03
CA VAL A 59 -1.92 4.26 -25.99
C VAL A 59 -2.66 3.01 -25.55
N ALA A 60 -3.14 2.19 -26.50
CA ALA A 60 -3.96 1.02 -26.19
C ALA A 60 -3.25 -0.04 -25.33
N ARG A 61 -1.98 -0.36 -25.62
CA ARG A 61 -1.24 -1.37 -24.84
C ARG A 61 -0.77 -0.79 -23.50
N ALA A 62 -0.35 0.47 -23.48
CA ALA A 62 0.05 1.15 -22.26
C ALA A 62 -1.11 1.20 -21.26
N THR A 63 -2.31 1.60 -21.70
CA THR A 63 -3.51 1.62 -20.86
C THR A 63 -3.98 0.23 -20.49
N GLY A 64 -3.92 -0.72 -21.43
CA GLY A 64 -4.30 -2.10 -21.19
C GLY A 64 -3.45 -2.75 -20.11
N GLY A 65 -2.13 -2.52 -20.15
CA GLY A 65 -1.20 -2.99 -19.12
C GLY A 65 -1.49 -2.38 -17.74
N ALA A 66 -1.64 -1.05 -17.67
CA ALA A 66 -1.94 -0.38 -16.41
C ALA A 66 -3.28 -0.83 -15.79
N LEU A 67 -4.32 -1.01 -16.62
CA LEU A 67 -5.61 -1.53 -16.16
C LEU A 67 -5.54 -3.00 -15.74
N ALA A 68 -4.75 -3.82 -16.44
CA ALA A 68 -4.54 -5.21 -16.08
C ALA A 68 -3.84 -5.32 -14.72
N GLU A 69 -2.77 -4.55 -14.50
CA GLU A 69 -2.08 -4.46 -13.22
C GLU A 69 -3.04 -4.01 -12.11
N ALA A 70 -3.75 -2.90 -12.31
CA ALA A 70 -4.73 -2.39 -11.35
C ALA A 70 -5.82 -3.44 -11.01
N THR A 71 -6.26 -4.21 -12.00
CA THR A 71 -7.24 -5.28 -11.82
C THR A 71 -6.67 -6.42 -11.01
N VAL A 72 -5.45 -6.89 -11.33
CA VAL A 72 -4.77 -7.94 -10.57
C VAL A 72 -4.57 -7.51 -9.12
N THR A 73 -4.08 -6.29 -8.87
CA THR A 73 -3.93 -5.74 -7.52
C THR A 73 -5.26 -5.70 -6.76
N ALA A 74 -6.34 -5.24 -7.41
CA ALA A 74 -7.66 -5.21 -6.80
C ALA A 74 -8.17 -6.61 -6.45
N LEU A 75 -7.97 -7.59 -7.34
CA LEU A 75 -8.33 -8.98 -7.09
C LEU A 75 -7.52 -9.58 -5.93
N THR A 76 -6.22 -9.28 -5.84
CA THR A 76 -5.38 -9.73 -4.73
C THR A 76 -5.90 -9.19 -3.40
N ILE A 77 -6.28 -7.92 -3.33
CA ILE A 77 -6.86 -7.31 -2.13
C ILE A 77 -8.20 -7.98 -1.78
N LEU A 78 -9.09 -8.16 -2.76
CA LEU A 78 -10.38 -8.85 -2.56
C LEU A 78 -10.19 -10.28 -2.05
N TRP A 79 -9.20 -11.00 -2.60
CA TRP A 79 -8.88 -12.37 -2.19
C TRP A 79 -8.47 -12.48 -0.72
N ILE A 80 -7.85 -11.45 -0.15
CA ILE A 80 -7.46 -11.41 1.26
C ILE A 80 -8.63 -10.93 2.14
N ILE A 81 -9.36 -9.92 1.69
CA ILE A 81 -10.44 -9.31 2.49
C ILE A 81 -11.64 -10.26 2.66
N VAL A 82 -12.04 -11.00 1.61
CA VAL A 82 -13.19 -11.92 1.67
C VAL A 82 -13.06 -12.97 2.79
N PRO A 83 -11.99 -13.79 2.86
CA PRO A 83 -11.82 -14.75 3.95
C PRO A 83 -11.61 -14.07 5.30
N ALA A 84 -10.97 -12.90 5.35
CA ALA A 84 -10.82 -12.14 6.60
C ALA A 84 -12.18 -11.68 7.15
N LEU A 85 -13.09 -11.19 6.30
CA LEU A 85 -14.45 -10.82 6.70
C LEU A 85 -15.27 -12.03 7.15
N LEU A 86 -15.10 -13.18 6.48
CA LEU A 86 -15.73 -14.43 6.91
C LEU A 86 -15.25 -14.83 8.32
N LEU A 87 -13.93 -14.81 8.54
CA LEU A 87 -13.35 -15.11 9.85
C LEU A 87 -13.80 -14.10 10.91
N TYR A 88 -13.93 -12.81 10.57
CA TYR A 88 -14.45 -11.80 11.47
C TYR A 88 -15.90 -12.11 11.89
N GLN A 89 -16.76 -12.47 10.94
CA GLN A 89 -18.15 -12.85 11.24
C GLN A 89 -18.23 -14.14 12.07
N LEU A 90 -17.34 -15.11 11.82
CA LEU A 90 -17.22 -16.31 12.65
C LEU A 90 -16.78 -15.99 14.08
N GLN A 91 -15.85 -15.05 14.25
CA GLN A 91 -15.39 -14.60 15.57
C GLN A 91 -16.48 -13.84 16.33
N LEU A 92 -17.28 -13.03 15.62
CA LEU A 92 -18.45 -12.37 16.20
C LEU A 92 -19.51 -13.39 16.62
N GLY A 93 -19.85 -14.36 15.75
CA GLY A 93 -20.84 -15.38 16.04
C GLY A 93 -20.43 -16.36 17.15
N SER A 94 -19.12 -16.59 17.35
CA SER A 94 -18.60 -17.47 18.40
C SER A 94 -18.34 -16.76 19.75
N GLY A 95 -18.46 -15.43 19.81
CA GLY A 95 -18.14 -14.65 21.01
C GLY A 95 -16.64 -14.51 21.31
N ALA A 96 -15.77 -14.94 20.39
CA ALA A 96 -14.31 -14.85 20.56
C ALA A 96 -13.82 -13.41 20.73
N ILE A 97 -14.50 -12.44 20.09
CA ILE A 97 -14.23 -11.00 20.25
C ILE A 97 -14.46 -10.53 21.69
N ASP A 98 -15.46 -11.07 22.39
CA ASP A 98 -15.76 -10.69 23.77
C ASP A 98 -14.73 -11.26 24.76
N VAL A 99 -14.23 -12.47 24.48
CA VAL A 99 -13.12 -13.07 25.23
C VAL A 99 -11.83 -12.27 25.04
N LEU A 100 -11.54 -11.84 23.81
CA LEU A 100 -10.40 -10.95 23.55
C LEU A 100 -10.57 -9.63 24.32
N ARG A 101 -11.80 -9.12 24.41
CA ARG A 101 -12.09 -7.88 25.11
C ARG A 101 -11.87 -7.98 26.61
N SER A 102 -12.32 -9.07 27.23
CA SER A 102 -12.14 -9.29 28.66
C SER A 102 -10.68 -9.54 29.04
N ALA A 103 -9.94 -10.30 28.22
CA ALA A 103 -8.52 -10.57 28.44
C ALA A 103 -7.67 -9.29 28.45
N LEU A 104 -7.90 -8.38 27.49
CA LEU A 104 -7.19 -7.11 27.42
C LEU A 104 -7.56 -6.18 28.60
N GLY A 105 -8.80 -6.24 29.09
CA GLY A 105 -9.23 -5.48 30.27
C GLY A 105 -8.63 -5.96 31.59
N SER A 106 -8.22 -7.23 31.67
CA SER A 106 -7.61 -7.80 32.88
C SER A 106 -6.13 -7.47 33.09
N VAL A 107 -5.50 -6.71 32.18
CA VAL A 107 -4.04 -6.46 32.21
C VAL A 107 -3.63 -5.44 33.28
N SER A 108 -4.45 -4.41 33.52
CA SER A 108 -4.14 -3.37 34.50
C SER A 108 -5.40 -2.66 34.97
N ASP A 109 -5.44 -2.29 36.25
CA ASP A 109 -6.52 -1.46 36.81
C ASP A 109 -6.34 0.04 36.51
N ASP A 110 -5.16 0.47 36.04
CA ASP A 110 -4.89 1.86 35.69
C ASP A 110 -5.30 2.15 34.24
N THR A 111 -6.35 2.95 34.08
CA THR A 111 -6.90 3.41 32.81
C THR A 111 -5.87 4.10 31.91
N ARG A 112 -4.83 4.73 32.47
CA ARG A 112 -3.74 5.38 31.72
C ARG A 112 -2.82 4.35 31.07
N ILE A 113 -2.50 3.27 31.78
CA ILE A 113 -1.68 2.18 31.26
C ILE A 113 -2.47 1.45 30.16
N ILE A 114 -3.77 1.20 30.37
CA ILE A 114 -4.66 0.64 29.34
C ILE A 114 -4.67 1.52 28.09
N ALA A 115 -4.74 2.85 28.25
CA ALA A 115 -4.72 3.77 27.12
C ALA A 115 -3.48 3.59 26.24
N ILE A 116 -2.30 3.55 26.85
CA ILE A 116 -1.04 3.35 26.13
C ILE A 116 -0.99 1.94 25.50
N LEU A 117 -1.38 0.91 26.27
CA LEU A 117 -1.35 -0.47 25.80
C LEU A 117 -2.26 -0.69 24.58
N VAL A 118 -3.44 -0.08 24.59
CA VAL A 118 -4.42 -0.22 23.51
C VAL A 118 -4.11 0.72 22.35
N ALA A 119 -3.97 2.02 22.62
CA ALA A 119 -3.79 3.03 21.59
C ALA A 119 -2.45 2.90 20.88
N TRP A 120 -1.40 2.47 21.60
CA TRP A 120 -0.06 2.30 21.03
C TRP A 120 0.19 0.85 20.63
N PHE A 121 0.39 -0.06 21.59
CA PHE A 121 0.88 -1.41 21.29
C PHE A 121 -0.13 -2.28 20.54
N PHE A 122 -1.39 -2.29 20.98
CA PHE A 122 -2.43 -3.08 20.34
C PHE A 122 -2.75 -2.51 18.95
N ALA A 123 -2.92 -1.19 18.81
CA ALA A 123 -3.13 -0.56 17.51
C ALA A 123 -2.00 -0.89 16.51
N LEU A 124 -0.73 -0.82 16.94
CA LEU A 124 0.43 -1.20 16.13
C LEU A 124 0.40 -2.68 15.72
N PHE A 125 0.07 -3.58 16.64
CA PHE A 125 -0.06 -5.01 16.35
C PHE A 125 -1.15 -5.29 15.31
N LEU A 126 -2.33 -4.65 15.46
CA LEU A 126 -3.45 -4.82 14.54
C LEU A 126 -3.12 -4.22 13.17
N GLU A 127 -2.42 -3.08 13.13
CA GLU A 127 -1.98 -2.49 11.87
C GLU A 127 -0.94 -3.35 11.17
N GLY A 128 -0.01 -3.94 11.91
CA GLY A 128 0.98 -4.88 11.37
C GLY A 128 0.34 -6.14 10.80
N ALA A 129 -0.69 -6.67 11.46
CA ALA A 129 -1.39 -7.88 11.04
C ALA A 129 -2.40 -7.64 9.91
N ALA A 130 -3.11 -6.51 9.90
CA ALA A 130 -4.21 -6.24 8.97
C ALA A 130 -3.89 -5.22 7.87
N GLY A 131 -3.12 -4.17 8.15
CA GLY A 131 -2.51 -3.28 7.14
C GLY A 131 -3.37 -2.23 6.44
N PHE A 132 -4.61 -1.96 6.87
CA PHE A 132 -5.53 -1.06 6.16
C PHE A 132 -6.36 -0.15 7.07
N GLY A 133 -5.82 0.30 8.20
CA GLY A 133 -6.56 1.17 9.13
C GLY A 133 -7.67 0.49 9.93
N THR A 134 -7.75 -0.84 9.85
CA THR A 134 -8.67 -1.69 10.61
C THR A 134 -8.47 -1.57 12.12
N SER A 135 -7.26 -1.25 12.55
CA SER A 135 -6.87 -1.06 13.95
C SER A 135 -7.67 0.05 14.65
N ILE A 136 -8.01 1.13 13.94
CA ILE A 136 -8.78 2.25 14.51
C ILE A 136 -10.19 1.82 14.91
N ALA A 137 -10.85 1.06 14.02
CA ALA A 137 -12.22 0.59 14.23
C ALA A 137 -12.36 -0.34 15.44
N LEU A 138 -11.29 -1.05 15.82
CA LEU A 138 -11.28 -1.95 16.96
C LEU A 138 -10.85 -1.26 18.26
N THR A 139 -9.79 -0.45 18.21
CA THR A 139 -9.18 0.17 19.41
C THR A 139 -9.99 1.34 19.97
N ALA A 140 -10.65 2.15 19.14
CA ALA A 140 -11.42 3.30 19.63
C ALA A 140 -12.65 2.89 20.45
N PRO A 141 -13.53 1.95 20.00
CA PRO A 141 -14.64 1.46 20.82
C PRO A 141 -14.15 0.74 22.09
N PHE A 142 -12.96 0.16 22.03
CA PHE A 142 -12.34 -0.49 23.17
C PHE A 142 -12.05 0.52 24.29
N LEU A 143 -11.37 1.63 23.97
CA LEU A 143 -11.08 2.70 24.93
C LEU A 143 -12.35 3.36 25.47
N ILE A 144 -13.38 3.54 24.65
CA ILE A 144 -14.70 4.02 25.13
C ILE A 144 -15.26 3.08 26.21
N GLY A 145 -15.04 1.78 26.08
CA GLY A 145 -15.42 0.78 27.08
C GLY A 145 -14.72 0.94 28.45
N PHE A 146 -13.57 1.62 28.51
CA PHE A 146 -12.84 1.92 29.76
C PHE A 146 -13.12 3.33 30.31
N GLY A 147 -14.11 4.04 29.76
CA GLY A 147 -14.57 5.33 30.28
C GLY A 147 -13.95 6.56 29.62
N PHE A 148 -13.16 6.39 28.55
CA PHE A 148 -12.69 7.52 27.74
C PHE A 148 -13.84 8.14 26.95
N THR A 149 -13.82 9.47 26.76
CA THR A 149 -14.76 10.10 25.84
C THR A 149 -14.48 9.67 24.39
N PRO A 150 -15.47 9.67 23.49
CA PRO A 150 -15.26 9.26 22.10
C PRO A 150 -14.14 10.04 21.38
N VAL A 151 -14.00 11.32 21.70
CA VAL A 151 -12.96 12.19 21.11
C VAL A 151 -11.58 11.81 21.64
N GLU A 152 -11.44 11.59 22.95
CA GLU A 152 -10.17 11.16 23.55
C GLU A 152 -9.73 9.80 23.01
N ALA A 153 -10.65 8.82 23.01
CA ALA A 153 -10.40 7.49 22.48
C ALA A 153 -9.96 7.54 21.01
N LEU A 154 -10.70 8.26 20.17
CA LEU A 154 -10.38 8.39 18.75
C LEU A 154 -9.04 9.10 18.54
N SER A 155 -8.77 10.19 19.27
CA SER A 155 -7.51 10.93 19.16
C SER A 155 -6.30 10.08 19.56
N ALA A 156 -6.38 9.36 20.68
CA ALA A 156 -5.31 8.47 21.16
C ALA A 156 -5.04 7.35 20.16
N THR A 157 -6.11 6.69 19.68
CA THR A 157 -6.03 5.66 18.65
C THR A 157 -5.44 6.19 17.33
N LEU A 158 -5.84 7.38 16.87
CA LEU A 158 -5.30 7.99 15.64
C LEU A 158 -3.81 8.31 15.76
N ILE A 159 -3.36 8.78 16.92
CA ILE A 159 -1.94 9.03 17.19
C ILE A 159 -1.14 7.74 17.09
N GLY A 160 -1.54 6.67 17.77
CA GLY A 160 -0.83 5.40 17.72
C GLY A 160 -0.89 4.74 16.34
N HIS A 161 -2.03 4.83 15.66
CA HIS A 161 -2.18 4.38 14.28
C HIS A 161 -1.22 5.09 13.32
N SER A 162 -1.03 6.40 13.47
CA SER A 162 -0.12 7.19 12.63
C SER A 162 1.33 6.67 12.67
N VAL A 163 1.77 6.13 13.81
CA VAL A 163 3.09 5.48 13.94
C VAL A 163 3.10 4.10 13.28
N GLY A 164 1.99 3.36 13.38
CA GLY A 164 1.85 1.99 12.88
C GLY A 164 1.79 1.84 11.38
N VAL A 165 1.20 2.80 10.68
CA VAL A 165 1.03 2.74 9.22
C VAL A 165 2.36 2.56 8.50
N SER A 166 3.46 3.11 9.05
CA SER A 166 4.81 2.94 8.48
C SER A 166 5.27 1.47 8.49
N PHE A 167 4.75 0.66 9.40
CA PHE A 167 5.08 -0.77 9.56
C PHE A 167 3.94 -1.70 9.13
N GLY A 168 2.81 -1.15 8.68
CA GLY A 168 1.60 -1.90 8.31
C GLY A 168 1.83 -2.90 7.18
N ALA A 169 1.11 -4.03 7.22
CA ALA A 169 1.27 -5.15 6.29
C ALA A 169 2.75 -5.55 6.09
N VAL A 170 3.48 -5.74 7.20
CA VAL A 170 4.91 -6.14 7.19
C VAL A 170 5.79 -5.16 6.37
N GLY A 171 5.51 -3.86 6.48
CA GLY A 171 6.28 -2.82 5.81
C GLY A 171 6.00 -2.68 4.31
N THR A 172 4.87 -3.17 3.81
CA THR A 172 4.45 -2.99 2.39
C THR A 172 4.56 -1.53 1.92
N PRO A 173 4.17 -0.50 2.71
CA PRO A 173 4.36 0.90 2.31
C PRO A 173 5.83 1.29 2.13
N VAL A 174 6.72 0.74 2.95
CA VAL A 174 8.17 1.00 2.87
C VAL A 174 8.75 0.37 1.60
N PHE A 175 8.37 -0.86 1.28
CA PHE A 175 8.80 -1.51 0.04
C PHE A 175 8.34 -0.74 -1.20
N ALA A 176 7.08 -0.32 -1.25
CA ALA A 176 6.56 0.47 -2.37
C ALA A 176 7.31 1.81 -2.56
N GLN A 177 7.63 2.50 -1.46
CA GLN A 177 8.42 3.74 -1.54
C GLN A 177 9.88 3.49 -1.93
N ALA A 178 10.48 2.42 -1.41
CA ALA A 178 11.83 2.03 -1.80
C ALA A 178 11.89 1.74 -3.30
N GLU A 179 10.95 0.96 -3.82
CA GLU A 179 10.88 0.58 -5.23
C GLU A 179 10.78 1.79 -6.16
N MET A 180 9.95 2.79 -5.82
CA MET A 180 9.91 4.05 -6.58
C MET A 180 11.26 4.78 -6.62
N LYS A 181 11.98 4.83 -5.49
CA LYS A 181 13.33 5.43 -5.44
C LYS A 181 14.37 4.63 -6.20
N TRP A 182 14.30 3.30 -6.15
CA TRP A 182 15.19 2.42 -6.92
C TRP A 182 15.00 2.60 -8.42
N VAL A 183 13.75 2.75 -8.87
CA VAL A 183 13.43 3.05 -10.27
C VAL A 183 13.99 4.41 -10.70
N GLU A 184 13.99 5.42 -9.83
CA GLU A 184 14.60 6.73 -10.12
C GLU A 184 16.13 6.64 -10.18
N TRP A 185 16.76 6.02 -9.19
CA TRP A 185 18.22 5.81 -9.19
C TRP A 185 18.69 4.98 -10.40
N GLY A 186 17.97 3.94 -10.77
CA GLY A 186 18.29 3.11 -11.94
C GLY A 186 18.14 3.87 -13.26
N ARG A 187 17.21 4.83 -13.34
CA ARG A 187 17.03 5.71 -14.50
C ARG A 187 18.17 6.72 -14.64
N ASP A 188 18.63 7.28 -13.53
CA ASP A 188 19.70 8.27 -13.51
C ASP A 188 21.10 7.64 -13.66
N SER A 189 21.24 6.36 -13.28
CA SER A 189 22.48 5.59 -13.39
C SER A 189 22.65 4.89 -14.75
N ALA A 190 21.60 4.85 -15.58
CA ALA A 190 21.67 4.24 -16.91
C ALA A 190 22.40 5.19 -17.88
N PRO A 191 23.47 4.74 -18.57
CA PRO A 191 24.10 5.56 -19.60
C PRO A 191 23.09 5.85 -20.72
N ALA A 192 23.00 7.12 -21.12
CA ALA A 192 22.10 7.60 -22.15
C ALA A 192 22.31 6.80 -23.46
N GLY A 193 21.42 5.84 -23.74
CA GLY A 193 21.48 4.99 -24.94
C GLY A 193 21.25 3.49 -24.70
N ALA A 194 21.24 3.00 -23.46
CA ALA A 194 21.13 1.57 -23.18
C ALA A 194 19.70 1.08 -22.84
N VAL A 195 18.69 1.42 -23.65
CA VAL A 195 17.30 0.89 -23.50
C VAL A 195 17.03 -0.23 -24.52
N SER A 196 17.94 -1.20 -24.68
CA SER A 196 17.72 -2.28 -25.66
C SER A 196 18.26 -3.68 -25.35
N SER A 197 18.96 -3.94 -24.24
CA SER A 197 19.46 -5.30 -23.99
C SER A 197 18.98 -5.86 -22.66
N ARG A 198 17.85 -6.57 -22.77
CA ARG A 198 17.21 -7.54 -21.88
C ARG A 198 18.05 -8.02 -20.69
N VAL A 199 17.36 -8.10 -19.55
CA VAL A 199 17.55 -9.10 -18.50
C VAL A 199 17.64 -10.48 -19.16
N ARG A 200 18.87 -10.98 -19.34
CA ARG A 200 19.16 -12.40 -19.56
C ARG A 200 19.39 -12.97 -18.17
N LEU A 201 18.39 -13.64 -17.63
CA LEU A 201 18.54 -14.52 -16.48
C LEU A 201 19.45 -15.66 -16.94
N ASP A 202 20.75 -15.56 -16.64
CA ASP A 202 21.67 -16.68 -16.78
C ASP A 202 21.50 -17.58 -15.55
N HIS A 203 20.59 -18.55 -15.66
CA HIS A 203 20.57 -19.68 -14.74
C HIS A 203 21.79 -20.55 -15.07
N GLY A 204 22.87 -20.34 -14.33
CA GLY A 204 24.06 -21.20 -14.37
C GLY A 204 23.71 -22.64 -14.02
N ALA A 205 23.80 -23.52 -15.01
CA ALA A 205 24.05 -24.95 -14.85
C ALA A 205 25.59 -25.19 -14.91
N PRO A 206 26.11 -26.22 -14.24
CA PRO A 206 27.51 -26.28 -13.81
C PRO A 206 28.52 -26.61 -14.93
N ASP A 207 29.74 -26.13 -14.70
CA ASP A 207 30.89 -26.13 -15.60
C ASP A 207 31.43 -27.53 -15.95
N ASP A 208 31.23 -27.92 -17.22
CA ASP A 208 31.98 -28.98 -17.89
C ASP A 208 32.95 -28.35 -18.91
N ALA A 209 34.15 -27.95 -18.50
CA ALA A 209 35.24 -27.70 -19.46
C ALA A 209 36.63 -27.72 -18.78
N CYS A 210 37.10 -28.94 -18.52
CA CYS A 210 38.52 -29.23 -18.48
C CYS A 210 39.10 -29.01 -19.89
N GLY A 211 40.06 -28.10 -20.05
CA GLY A 211 40.61 -27.77 -21.37
C GLY A 211 41.81 -26.82 -21.31
N HIS A 212 42.97 -27.39 -21.01
CA HIS A 212 44.31 -26.81 -21.11
C HIS A 212 44.51 -25.85 -22.29
N THR A 213 45.10 -24.67 -22.07
CA THR A 213 46.35 -24.27 -22.77
C THR A 213 47.04 -23.12 -22.02
N LEU A 214 48.31 -23.35 -21.67
CA LEU A 214 49.22 -22.40 -21.04
C LEU A 214 49.84 -21.46 -22.08
N THR A 215 50.19 -20.28 -21.60
CA THR A 215 50.88 -19.16 -22.23
C THR A 215 52.29 -19.47 -22.77
N GLY A 216 52.63 -18.86 -23.92
CA GLY A 216 53.83 -18.03 -24.11
C GLY A 216 55.18 -18.70 -24.42
N GLY A 217 55.78 -18.33 -25.56
CA GLY A 217 57.22 -18.51 -25.85
C GLY A 217 57.56 -18.29 -27.32
N GLU A 218 58.17 -17.12 -27.60
CA GLU A 218 58.80 -16.64 -28.86
C GLU A 218 57.89 -16.05 -29.97
#